data_AF-A0A4S3LL17-F1
#
_entry.id   AF-A0A4S3LL17-F1
#
_cell.length_a   1.000
_cell.length_b   1.000
_cell.length_c   1.000
_cell.angle_alpha   90.00
_cell.angle_beta   90.00
_cell.angle_gamma   90.00
#
_symmetry.space_group_name_H-M   'P 1'
#
loop_
_entity.id
_entity.type
_entity.pdbx_description
1 polymer ?
#
loop_
_entity_poly.entity_id
_entity_poly.type
_entity_poly.pdbx_seq_one_letter_code
_entity_poly.pdbx_strand_id
1 'polypeptide(L)' 'METWKINLISVWLGCFFTGMAMSQILPFLPLYIEQLGVTSHESLSLWSGLVFSGTFLVSAIVAPLWG' A
#
# COMPACT_ATOMS: atom_id res chain seq x y z
N MET A 1 -28.06 -11.18 -14.93
CA MET A 1 -27.68 -9.93 -14.24
C MET A 1 -27.36 -8.88 -15.27
N GLU A 2 -27.75 -7.63 -15.05
CA GLU A 2 -27.34 -6.52 -15.92
C GLU A 2 -25.81 -6.34 -15.88
N THR A 3 -25.22 -5.95 -17.00
CA THR A 3 -23.76 -5.77 -17.18
C THR A 3 -23.14 -4.86 -16.12
N TRP A 4 -23.85 -3.80 -15.72
CA TRP A 4 -23.35 -2.89 -14.68
C TRP A 4 -23.17 -3.58 -13.32
N LYS A 5 -24.02 -4.56 -12.97
CA LYS A 5 -23.91 -5.32 -11.71
C LYS A 5 -22.67 -6.19 -11.70
N ILE A 6 -22.34 -6.81 -12.83
CA ILE A 6 -21.15 -7.64 -12.99
C ILE A 6 -19.89 -6.77 -12.89
N ASN A 7 -19.85 -5.65 -13.63
CA ASN A 7 -18.74 -4.70 -13.58
C ASN A 7 -18.53 -4.16 -12.16
N LEU A 8 -19.61 -3.84 -11.45
CA LEU A 8 -19.53 -3.31 -10.09
C LEU A 8 -18.98 -4.35 -9.12
N ILE A 9 -19.38 -5.62 -9.22
CA ILE A 9 -18.80 -6.70 -8.41
C ILE A 9 -17.31 -6.90 -8.73
N SER A 10 -16.92 -6.86 -10.01
CA SER A 10 -15.52 -6.97 -10.41
C SER A 10 -14.66 -5.84 -9.84
N VAL A 11 -15.11 -4.59 -9.95
CA VAL A 11 -14.40 -3.42 -9.39
C VAL A 11 -14.37 -3.49 -7.86
N TRP A 12 -15.48 -3.87 -7.24
CA TRP A 12 -15.57 -4.02 -5.79
C TRP A 12 -14.55 -5.03 -5.26
N LEU A 13 -14.41 -6.19 -5.91
CA LEU A 13 -13.40 -7.18 -5.53
C LEU A 13 -11.98 -6.64 -5.68
N GLY A 14 -11.68 -5.94 -6.78
CA GLY A 14 -10.37 -5.31 -6.97
C GLY A 14 -10.05 -4.29 -5.87
N CYS A 15 -11.03 -3.45 -5.51
CA CYS A 15 -10.90 -2.47 -4.44
C CYS A 15 -10.71 -3.14 -3.07
N PHE A 16 -11.45 -4.23 -2.80
CA PHE A 16 -11.32 -5.02 -1.58
C PHE A 16 -9.92 -5.60 -1.40
N PHE A 17 -9.37 -6.26 -2.43
CA PHE A 17 -8.01 -6.82 -2.36
C PHE A 17 -6.95 -5.72 -2.21
N THR A 18 -7.14 -4.57 -2.86
CA THR A 18 -6.25 -3.42 -2.72
C THR A 18 -6.25 -2.89 -1.29
N GLY A 19 -7.43 -2.72 -0.69
CA GLY A 19 -7.57 -2.29 0.72
C GLY A 19 -6.98 -3.29 1.71
N MET A 20 -7.17 -4.59 1.45
CA MET A 20 -6.57 -5.67 2.25
C MET A 20 -5.04 -5.62 2.20
N ALA A 21 -4.45 -5.50 1.01
CA ALA A 21 -3.00 -5.42 0.84
C ALA A 21 -2.38 -4.23 1.59
N MET A 22 -3.01 -3.05 1.48
CA MET A 22 -2.57 -1.84 2.20
C MET A 22 -2.62 -2.02 3.72
N SER A 23 -3.65 -2.70 4.23
CA SER A 23 -3.79 -2.96 5.67
C SER A 23 -2.77 -3.97 6.21
N GLN A 24 -2.33 -4.91 5.37
CA GLN A 24 -1.36 -5.94 5.76
C GLN A 24 0.09 -5.44 5.67
N ILE A 25 0.42 -4.51 4.79
CA ILE A 25 1.80 -4.03 4.61
C ILE A 25 2.35 -3.33 5.87
N LEU A 26 1.54 -2.50 6.53
CA LEU A 26 1.96 -1.69 7.66
C LEU A 26 2.61 -2.47 8.83
N PRO A 27 2.04 -3.57 9.34
CA PRO A 27 2.63 -4.32 10.45
C PRO A 27 3.91 -5.09 10.06
N PHE A 28 4.08 -5.49 8.80
CA PHE A 28 5.22 -6.31 8.36
C PHE A 28 6.37 -5.49 7.77
N LEU A 29 6.13 -4.23 7.40
CA LEU A 29 7.16 -3.37 6.80
C LEU A 29 8.42 -3.21 7.68
N PRO A 30 8.32 -2.96 9.00
CA PRO A 30 9.51 -2.86 9.84
C PRO A 30 10.29 -4.18 9.90
N LEU A 31 9.59 -5.31 9.95
CA LEU A 31 10.22 -6.65 9.97
C LEU A 31 11.03 -6.91 8.69
N TYR A 32 10.52 -6.51 7.51
CA TYR A 32 11.27 -6.63 6.27
C TYR A 32 12.49 -5.70 6.23
N ILE A 33 12.38 -4.49 6.77
CA ILE A 33 13.50 -3.55 6.86
C ILE A 33 14.58 -4.08 7.82
N GLU A 34 14.19 -4.74 8.90
CA GLU A 34 15.11 -5.42 9.81
C GLU A 34 15.90 -6.52 9.09
N GLN A 35 15.23 -7.33 8.27
CA GLN A 35 15.87 -8.37 7.45
C GLN A 35 16.87 -7.81 6.43
N LEU A 36 16.75 -6.53 6.03
CA LEU A 36 17.71 -5.85 5.17
C LEU A 36 18.96 -5.36 5.92
N GLY A 37 19.06 -5.59 7.24
CA GLY A 37 20.24 -5.27 8.05
C GLY A 37 20.09 -4.01 8.90
N VAL A 38 18.92 -3.38 8.93
CA VAL A 38 18.62 -2.20 9.76
C VAL A 38 18.14 -2.67 11.13
N THR A 39 19.02 -2.73 12.11
CA THR A 39 18.71 -3.37 13.41
C THR A 39 18.38 -2.40 14.54
N SER A 40 18.64 -1.10 14.38
CA SER A 40 18.33 -0.13 15.45
C SER A 40 16.85 0.29 15.41
N HIS A 41 16.18 0.29 16.57
CA HIS A 41 14.75 0.62 16.68
C HIS A 41 14.40 2.00 16.11
N GLU A 42 15.25 3.00 16.34
CA GLU A 42 15.05 4.35 15.80
C GLU A 42 15.14 4.36 14.27
N SER A 43 16.15 3.69 13.71
CA SER A 43 16.30 3.57 12.26
C SER A 43 15.16 2.78 11.61
N LEU A 44 14.65 1.72 12.26
CA LEU A 44 13.52 0.93 11.76
C LEU A 44 12.26 1.78 11.60
N SER A 45 11.93 2.58 12.61
CA SER A 45 10.79 3.50 12.56
C SER A 45 10.94 4.53 11.45
N LEU A 46 12.14 5.12 11.32
CA LEU A 46 12.43 6.17 10.34
C LEU A 46 12.37 5.63 8.91
N TRP A 47 13.03 4.50 8.64
CA TRP A 47 12.99 3.85 7.33
C TRP A 47 11.59 3.34 6.97
N SER A 48 10.84 2.78 7.93
CA SER A 48 9.45 2.37 7.71
C SER A 48 8.57 3.56 7.32
N GLY A 49 8.71 4.68 8.02
CA GLY A 49 7.99 5.93 7.70
C GLY A 49 8.36 6.50 6.33
N LEU A 50 9.65 6.47 5.96
CA LEU A 50 10.11 6.91 4.65
C LEU A 50 9.55 6.04 3.51
N VAL A 51 9.61 4.71 3.64
CA VAL A 51 9.09 3.79 2.61
C VAL A 51 7.57 3.94 2.46
N PHE A 52 6.85 4.08 3.58
CA PHE A 52 5.41 4.28 3.56
C PHE A 52 5.03 5.62 2.92
N SER A 53 5.66 6.73 3.33
CA SER A 53 5.39 8.06 2.76
C SER A 53 5.76 8.16 1.28
N GLY A 54 6.80 7.46 0.83
CA GLY A 54 7.16 7.35 -0.58
C GLY A 54 6.01 6.81 -1.44
N THR A 55 5.20 5.90 -0.91
CA THR A 55 4.01 5.37 -1.61
C THR A 55 2.97 6.45 -1.84
N PHE A 56 2.73 7.33 -0.86
CA PHE A 56 1.82 8.47 -1.03
C PHE A 56 2.37 9.54 -1.96
N LEU A 57 3.69 9.76 -1.94
CA LEU A 57 4.33 10.69 -2.87
C LEU A 57 4.17 10.24 -4.31
N VAL A 58 4.42 8.96 -4.60
CA VAL A 58 4.17 8.37 -5.93
C VAL A 58 2.69 8.50 -6.28
N SER A 59 1.78 8.17 -5.36
CA SER A 59 0.34 8.32 -5.57
C SER A 59 -0.04 9.77 -5.92
N ALA A 60 0.51 10.76 -5.22
CA ALA A 60 0.25 12.18 -5.49
C ALA A 60 0.74 12.62 -6.89
N ILE A 61 1.88 12.08 -7.35
CA ILE A 61 2.42 12.37 -8.68
C ILE A 61 1.62 11.66 -9.78
N VAL A 62 1.16 10.44 -9.52
CA VAL A 62 0.45 9.60 -10.50
C VAL A 62 -1.05 9.91 -10.54
N ALA A 63 -1.64 10.45 -9.47
CA ALA A 63 -3.06 10.79 -9.40
C ALA A 63 -3.56 11.66 -10.57
N PRO A 64 -2.84 12.68 -11.07
CA PRO A 64 -3.25 13.44 -12.25
C PRO A 64 -3.21 12.64 -13.56
N LEU A 65 -2.38 11.60 -13.65
CA LEU A 65 -2.27 10.75 -14.84
C LEU A 65 -3.42 9.75 -14.96
N TRP A 66 -3.98 9.35 -13.82
CA TRP A 66 -5.08 8.38 -13.72
C TRP A 66 -6.41 9.02 -13.31
N GLY A 67 -6.42 10.34 -13.10
CA GLY A 67 -7.56 11.12 -12.61
C GLY A 67 -8.82 10.93 -13.44
#